data_AF-A0A660LDA0-F1
#
_entry.id   AF-A0A660LDA0-F1
#
_cell.length_a   1.000
_cell.length_b   1.000
_cell.length_c   1.000
_cell.angle_alpha   90.00
_cell.angle_beta   90.00
_cell.angle_gamma   90.00
#
_symmetry.space_group_name_H-M   'P 1'
#
loop_
_entity.id
_entity.type
_entity.pdbx_description
1 polymer ?
#
loop_
_entity_poly.entity_id
_entity_poly.type
_entity_poly.pdbx_seq_one_letter_code
_entity_poly.pdbx_strand_id
1 'polypeptide(L)'
;MNVLLIEGPDPAALRARARTLGGQSRSYCAPYAVVAFHDGPVGVDIERVVDCDDRFAASITTPSERVPRDAAEIISLWSSKEALAKALGDAVAYDPRRLESPAAWRNGVNGAWHAQALTLPDGFRGWVCWR
;
A
#
# COMPACT_ATOMS: atom_id res chain seq x y z
N MET A 1 -11.50 -4.76 -10.18
CA MET A 1 -10.58 -3.82 -9.52
C MET A 1 -9.95 -2.89 -10.55
N ASN A 2 -9.97 -1.58 -10.31
CA ASN A 2 -9.32 -0.54 -11.12
C ASN A 2 -8.55 0.42 -10.19
N VAL A 3 -7.38 0.92 -10.62
CA VAL A 3 -6.57 1.88 -9.88
C VAL A 3 -6.20 3.06 -10.77
N LEU A 4 -6.39 4.28 -10.28
CA LEU A 4 -5.98 5.50 -10.94
C LEU A 4 -4.82 6.14 -10.19
N LEU A 5 -3.72 6.41 -10.91
CA LEU A 5 -2.63 7.26 -10.45
C LEU A 5 -2.90 8.71 -10.87
N ILE A 6 -2.76 9.62 -9.92
CA ILE A 6 -2.90 11.05 -10.11
C ILE A 6 -1.57 11.69 -9.75
N GLU A 7 -1.09 12.60 -10.58
CA GLU A 7 0.09 13.40 -10.33
C GLU A 7 -0.30 14.87 -10.12
N GLY A 8 0.39 15.55 -9.20
CA GLY A 8 0.27 16.98 -8.97
C GLY A 8 1.30 17.49 -7.96
N PRO A 9 1.84 18.71 -8.15
CA PRO A 9 2.90 19.26 -7.30
C PRO A 9 2.38 19.79 -5.96
N ASP A 10 1.09 20.13 -5.87
CA ASP A 10 0.44 20.62 -4.64
C ASP A 10 -0.30 19.47 -3.92
N PRO A 11 0.13 19.07 -2.71
CA PRO A 11 -0.55 18.03 -1.94
C PRO A 11 -2.03 18.32 -1.65
N ALA A 12 -2.42 19.59 -1.49
CA ALA A 12 -3.80 19.95 -1.17
C ALA A 12 -4.72 19.75 -2.39
N ALA A 13 -4.33 20.28 -3.56
CA ALA A 13 -5.03 20.07 -4.82
C ALA A 13 -5.07 18.58 -5.21
N LEU A 14 -3.98 17.83 -4.96
CA LEU A 14 -3.91 16.40 -5.22
C LEU A 14 -4.95 15.62 -4.40
N ARG A 15 -5.07 15.92 -3.10
CA ARG A 15 -6.10 15.33 -2.22
C ARG A 15 -7.51 15.72 -2.66
N ALA A 16 -7.72 16.97 -3.04
CA ALA A 16 -9.02 17.43 -3.53
C ALA A 16 -9.43 16.68 -4.82
N ARG A 17 -8.54 16.57 -5.80
CA ARG A 17 -8.78 15.86 -7.06
C ARG A 17 -9.04 14.37 -6.84
N ALA A 18 -8.26 13.71 -5.98
CA ALA A 18 -8.51 12.31 -5.63
C ALA A 18 -9.89 12.09 -4.99
N ARG A 19 -10.36 13.03 -4.16
CA ARG A 19 -11.70 12.99 -3.57
C ARG A 19 -12.81 13.13 -4.61
N THR A 20 -12.61 13.95 -5.64
CA THR A 20 -13.63 14.12 -6.70
C THR A 20 -13.78 12.91 -7.62
N LEU A 21 -12.75 12.06 -7.73
CA LEU A 21 -12.84 10.82 -8.52
C LEU A 21 -13.70 9.74 -7.85
N GLY A 22 -13.98 9.85 -6.56
CA GLY A 22 -14.62 8.79 -5.77
C GLY A 22 -13.64 7.67 -5.39
N GLY A 23 -14.12 6.43 -5.38
CA GLY A 23 -13.34 5.23 -5.04
C GLY A 23 -13.42 4.86 -3.55
N GLN A 24 -13.28 3.57 -3.26
CA GLN A 24 -13.43 3.05 -1.89
C GLN A 24 -12.16 3.25 -1.06
N SER A 25 -10.97 3.26 -1.69
CA SER A 25 -9.70 3.49 -1.00
C SER A 25 -8.81 4.47 -1.76
N ARG A 26 -8.05 5.26 -0.99
CA ARG A 26 -7.15 6.30 -1.49
C ARG A 26 -5.86 6.31 -0.68
N SER A 27 -4.73 6.58 -1.33
CA SER A 27 -3.46 6.87 -0.65
C SER A 27 -2.73 8.03 -1.31
N TYR A 28 -1.91 8.75 -0.54
CA TYR A 28 -1.33 10.03 -0.92
C TYR A 28 0.14 10.07 -0.53
N CYS A 29 1.02 10.21 -1.50
CA CYS A 29 2.45 10.44 -1.29
C CYS A 29 2.94 11.40 -2.37
N ALA A 30 2.98 12.71 -2.05
CA ALA A 30 3.25 13.75 -3.04
C ALA A 30 4.56 13.45 -3.82
N PRO A 31 4.57 13.63 -5.16
CA PRO A 31 3.55 14.29 -5.98
C PRO A 31 2.41 13.37 -6.46
N TYR A 32 2.27 12.16 -5.91
CA TYR A 32 1.33 11.16 -6.38
C TYR A 32 0.20 10.86 -5.39
N ALA A 33 -0.96 10.54 -5.95
CA ALA A 33 -2.06 9.92 -5.22
C ALA A 33 -2.61 8.76 -6.03
N VAL A 34 -3.08 7.74 -5.33
CA VAL A 34 -3.70 6.56 -5.92
C VAL A 34 -5.12 6.41 -5.41
N VAL A 35 -6.03 6.07 -6.31
CA VAL A 35 -7.46 5.85 -6.01
C VAL A 35 -7.85 4.48 -6.55
N ALA A 36 -8.39 3.63 -5.69
CA ALA A 36 -8.81 2.28 -6.06
C ALA A 36 -10.34 2.14 -6.06
N PHE A 37 -10.83 1.41 -7.06
CA PHE A 37 -12.23 1.10 -7.31
C PHE A 37 -12.44 -0.40 -7.38
N HIS A 38 -13.43 -0.90 -6.64
CA HIS A 38 -13.85 -2.29 -6.67
C HIS A 38 -15.29 -2.43 -6.14
N ASP A 39 -15.99 -3.49 -6.57
CA ASP A 39 -17.37 -3.76 -6.11
C ASP A 39 -17.40 -4.36 -4.69
N GLY A 40 -16.27 -4.89 -4.23
CA GLY A 40 -16.06 -5.42 -2.88
C GLY A 40 -15.03 -4.60 -2.07
N PRO A 41 -14.57 -5.14 -0.94
CA PRO A 41 -13.51 -4.53 -0.15
C PRO A 41 -12.25 -4.31 -0.99
N VAL A 42 -11.68 -3.11 -0.91
CA VAL A 42 -10.44 -2.75 -1.60
C VAL A 42 -9.66 -1.75 -0.76
N GLY A 43 -8.35 -1.91 -0.74
CA GLY A 43 -7.41 -1.01 -0.09
C GLY A 43 -6.24 -0.74 -1.01
N VAL A 44 -5.71 0.48 -0.97
CA VAL A 44 -4.57 0.90 -1.78
C VAL A 44 -3.63 1.73 -0.95
N ASP A 45 -2.34 1.56 -1.22
CA ASP A 45 -1.31 2.34 -0.59
C ASP A 45 -0.17 2.71 -1.55
N ILE A 46 0.49 3.84 -1.26
CA ILE A 46 1.65 4.37 -1.99
C ILE A 46 2.60 5.04 -1.01
N GLU A 47 3.88 4.72 -1.14
CA GLU A 47 4.94 5.19 -0.28
C GLU A 47 6.18 5.55 -1.08
N ARG A 48 6.90 6.57 -0.61
CA ARG A 48 8.19 6.95 -1.15
C ARG A 48 9.25 6.00 -0.58
N VAL A 49 10.14 5.52 -1.44
CA VAL A 49 11.33 4.80 -1.00
C VAL A 49 12.26 5.80 -0.35
N VAL A 50 12.44 5.65 0.96
CA VAL A 50 13.37 6.42 1.79
C VAL A 50 14.21 5.45 2.60
N ASP A 51 15.41 5.86 2.98
CA ASP A 51 16.24 5.07 3.87
C ASP A 51 15.50 4.83 5.19
N CYS A 52 15.37 3.56 5.54
CA CYS A 52 14.70 3.11 6.74
C CYS A 52 15.74 2.50 7.67
N ASP A 53 15.63 2.77 8.98
CA ASP A 53 16.49 2.12 9.95
C ASP A 53 15.98 0.70 10.28
N ASP A 54 16.85 -0.10 10.91
CA ASP A 54 16.53 -1.47 11.32
C ASP A 54 15.35 -1.51 12.32
N ARG A 55 15.12 -0.43 13.05
CA ARG A 55 14.02 -0.33 14.02
C ARG A 55 12.68 -0.27 13.30
N PHE A 56 12.58 0.49 12.22
CA PHE A 56 11.38 0.52 11.40
C PHE A 56 11.14 -0.82 10.71
N ALA A 57 12.18 -1.43 10.13
CA ALA A 57 12.05 -2.76 9.54
C ALA A 57 11.53 -3.78 10.58
N ALA A 58 12.10 -3.78 11.78
CA ALA A 58 11.66 -4.66 12.87
C ALA A 58 10.24 -4.34 13.39
N SER A 59 9.77 -3.09 13.30
CA SER A 59 8.44 -2.70 13.78
C SER A 59 7.31 -3.09 12.81
N ILE A 60 7.63 -3.43 11.56
CA ILE A 60 6.64 -3.82 10.55
C ILE A 60 6.70 -5.30 10.14
N THR A 61 7.78 -6.00 10.47
CA THR A 61 8.02 -7.38 10.03
C THR A 61 7.39 -8.39 11.00
N THR A 62 6.72 -9.42 10.47
CA THR A 62 6.26 -10.58 11.26
C THR A 62 7.38 -11.62 11.39
N PRO A 63 7.34 -12.53 12.38
CA PRO A 63 8.34 -13.60 12.49
C PRO A 63 8.41 -14.56 11.30
N SER A 64 7.33 -14.66 10.50
CA SER A 64 7.26 -15.52 9.31
C SER A 64 7.76 -14.84 8.04
N GLU A 65 7.94 -13.52 8.05
CA GLU A 65 8.41 -12.76 6.91
C GLU A 65 9.94 -12.83 6.77
N ARG A 66 10.39 -12.88 5.51
CA ARG A 66 11.79 -12.73 5.19
C ARG A 66 12.25 -11.33 5.58
N VAL A 67 13.42 -11.22 6.19
CA VAL A 67 14.07 -9.93 6.45
C VAL A 67 14.25 -9.18 5.12
N PRO A 68 13.73 -7.95 4.99
CA PRO A 68 13.90 -7.14 3.79
C PRO A 68 15.37 -6.73 3.62
N ARG A 69 15.85 -6.70 2.37
CA ARG A 69 17.28 -6.52 2.04
C ARG A 69 17.68 -5.06 1.86
N ASP A 70 16.72 -4.21 1.50
CA ASP A 70 16.94 -2.81 1.19
C ASP A 70 15.69 -1.96 1.49
N ALA A 71 15.83 -0.64 1.41
CA ALA A 71 14.75 0.31 1.63
C ALA A 71 13.54 0.07 0.71
N ALA A 72 13.76 -0.37 -0.53
CA ALA A 72 12.67 -0.63 -1.46
C ALA A 72 11.85 -1.86 -1.04
N GLU A 73 12.49 -2.90 -0.51
CA GLU A 73 11.81 -4.06 0.06
C GLU A 73 11.07 -3.71 1.35
N ILE A 74 11.68 -2.93 2.25
CA ILE A 74 11.05 -2.45 3.49
C ILE A 74 9.77 -1.68 3.16
N ILE A 75 9.86 -0.70 2.27
CA ILE A 75 8.73 0.14 1.89
C ILE A 75 7.68 -0.64 1.10
N SER A 76 8.07 -1.63 0.29
CA SER A 76 7.12 -2.52 -0.38
C SER A 76 6.37 -3.41 0.61
N LEU A 77 7.07 -3.95 1.62
CA LEU A 77 6.48 -4.74 2.69
C LEU A 77 5.50 -3.89 3.50
N TRP A 78 5.91 -2.69 3.91
CA TRP A 78 5.05 -1.72 4.59
C TRP A 78 3.79 -1.38 3.78
N SER A 79 3.97 -0.92 2.54
CA SER A 79 2.86 -0.45 1.71
C SER A 79 1.85 -1.55 1.40
N SER A 80 2.31 -2.79 1.21
CA SER A 80 1.40 -3.93 1.02
C SER A 80 0.54 -4.22 2.25
N LYS A 81 1.08 -4.10 3.47
CA LYS A 81 0.32 -4.29 4.71
C LYS A 81 -0.70 -3.18 4.91
N GLU A 82 -0.32 -1.94 4.66
CA GLU A 82 -1.22 -0.78 4.69
C GLU A 82 -2.39 -0.95 3.69
N ALA A 83 -2.09 -1.41 2.46
CA ALA A 83 -3.11 -1.68 1.46
C ALA A 83 -4.10 -2.76 1.94
N LEU A 84 -3.62 -3.85 2.55
CA LEU A 84 -4.49 -4.88 3.11
C LEU A 84 -5.29 -4.38 4.32
N ALA A 85 -4.66 -3.67 5.25
CA ALA A 85 -5.33 -3.11 6.42
C ALA A 85 -6.46 -2.15 6.04
N LYS A 86 -6.26 -1.32 5.02
CA LYS A 86 -7.32 -0.47 4.43
C LYS A 86 -8.45 -1.30 3.82
N ALA A 87 -8.12 -2.39 3.12
CA ALA A 87 -9.13 -3.28 2.53
C ALA A 87 -9.96 -4.03 3.59
N LEU A 88 -9.33 -4.36 4.73
CA LEU A 88 -9.98 -4.98 5.88
C LEU A 88 -10.85 -4.00 6.71
N GLY A 89 -10.69 -2.69 6.48
CA GLY A 89 -11.37 -1.65 7.27
C GLY A 89 -10.71 -1.34 8.62
N ASP A 90 -9.45 -1.75 8.83
CA ASP A 90 -8.73 -1.68 10.10
C ASP A 90 -7.45 -0.81 10.04
N ALA A 91 -7.40 0.14 9.11
CA ALA A 91 -6.18 0.92 8.82
C ALA A 91 -5.62 1.72 10.02
N VAL A 92 -6.36 1.89 11.12
CA VAL A 92 -5.95 2.71 12.27
C VAL A 92 -5.65 1.88 13.53
N ALA A 93 -6.13 0.63 13.62
CA ALA A 93 -5.97 -0.19 14.82
C ALA A 93 -5.18 -1.49 14.61
N TYR A 94 -4.65 -1.73 13.40
CA TYR A 94 -3.86 -2.93 13.14
C TYR A 94 -2.42 -2.82 13.65
N ASP A 95 -1.88 -3.92 14.21
CA ASP A 95 -0.45 -4.08 14.49
C ASP A 95 0.24 -4.67 13.25
N PRO A 96 1.16 -3.95 12.59
CA PRO A 96 1.83 -4.42 11.38
C PRO A 96 2.62 -5.73 11.56
N ARG A 97 3.03 -6.05 12.79
CA ARG A 97 3.77 -7.28 13.10
C ARG A 97 2.89 -8.52 13.16
N ARG A 98 1.56 -8.34 13.07
CA ARG A 98 0.57 -9.43 13.11
C ARG A 98 -0.09 -9.70 11.77
N LEU A 99 0.18 -8.88 10.76
CA LEU A 99 -0.40 -9.00 9.43
C LEU A 99 0.69 -9.41 8.43
N GLU A 100 0.62 -10.64 7.90
CA GLU A 100 1.56 -11.04 6.84
C GLU A 100 1.35 -10.19 5.58
N SER A 101 2.47 -9.69 5.07
CA SER A 101 2.56 -8.82 3.91
C SER A 101 2.03 -9.53 2.66
N PRO A 102 1.11 -8.89 1.93
CA PRO A 102 0.72 -9.34 0.61
C PRO A 102 1.87 -9.43 -0.40
N ALA A 103 2.99 -8.74 -0.16
CA ALA A 103 4.19 -8.86 -0.98
C ALA A 103 4.84 -10.26 -0.90
N ALA A 104 4.56 -11.03 0.15
CA ALA A 104 5.03 -12.41 0.30
C ALA A 104 4.03 -13.45 -0.23
N TRP A 105 2.82 -13.04 -0.65
CA TRP A 105 1.79 -13.99 -1.10
C TRP A 105 2.16 -14.64 -2.43
N ARG A 106 1.99 -15.95 -2.50
CA ARG A 106 2.23 -16.70 -3.74
C ARG A 106 1.24 -16.23 -4.81
N ASN A 107 1.77 -15.75 -5.93
CA ASN A 107 0.98 -15.22 -7.05
C ASN A 107 0.02 -14.09 -6.65
N GLY A 108 0.30 -13.36 -5.56
CA GLY A 108 -0.55 -12.28 -5.08
C GLY A 108 -1.92 -12.73 -4.55
N VAL A 109 -2.05 -13.97 -4.06
CA VAL A 109 -3.33 -14.51 -3.56
C VAL A 109 -3.16 -15.13 -2.17
N ASN A 110 -4.12 -14.87 -1.27
CA ASN A 110 -4.26 -15.56 0.02
C ASN A 110 -5.74 -15.76 0.36
N GLY A 111 -6.22 -16.99 0.25
CA GLY A 111 -7.65 -17.30 0.34
C GLY A 111 -8.42 -16.57 -0.76
N ALA A 112 -9.41 -15.77 -0.37
CA ALA A 112 -10.21 -14.95 -1.29
C ALA A 112 -9.57 -13.59 -1.61
N TRP A 113 -8.47 -13.23 -0.93
CA TRP A 113 -7.83 -11.94 -1.14
C TRP A 113 -6.83 -11.99 -2.29
N HIS A 114 -6.82 -10.92 -3.05
CA HIS A 114 -5.87 -10.64 -4.12
C HIS A 114 -5.04 -9.41 -3.78
N ALA A 115 -3.79 -9.39 -4.22
CA ALA A 115 -2.88 -8.28 -4.05
C ALA A 115 -1.97 -8.11 -5.28
N GLN A 116 -1.65 -6.86 -5.59
CA GLN A 116 -0.78 -6.54 -6.72
C GLN A 116 0.05 -5.30 -6.41
N ALA A 117 1.35 -5.36 -6.76
CA ALA A 117 2.21 -4.19 -6.79
C ALA A 117 1.83 -3.25 -7.95
N LEU A 118 1.74 -1.96 -7.66
CA LEU A 118 1.42 -0.94 -8.66
C LEU A 118 2.68 -0.59 -9.47
N THR A 119 2.50 -0.40 -10.78
CA THR A 119 3.53 0.23 -11.62
C THR A 119 3.53 1.73 -11.34
N LEU A 120 4.60 2.21 -10.69
CA LEU A 120 4.76 3.59 -10.26
C LEU A 120 6.10 4.16 -10.76
N PRO A 121 6.25 5.49 -10.82
CA PRO A 121 7.52 6.12 -11.09
C PRO A 121 8.62 5.71 -10.10
N ASP A 122 9.87 5.80 -10.54
CA ASP A 122 11.03 5.42 -9.72
C ASP A 122 11.04 6.13 -8.37
N GLY A 123 11.49 5.40 -7.33
CA GLY A 123 11.50 5.90 -5.96
C GLY A 123 10.17 5.79 -5.22
N PHE A 124 9.16 5.12 -5.79
CA PHE A 124 7.89 4.82 -5.11
C PHE A 124 7.57 3.33 -5.11
N ARG A 125 6.85 2.88 -4.09
CA ARG A 125 6.20 1.57 -4.04
C ARG A 125 4.74 1.77 -3.71
N GLY A 126 3.91 0.88 -4.21
CA GLY A 126 2.49 0.92 -3.92
C GLY A 126 1.86 -0.41 -4.19
N TRP A 127 0.78 -0.67 -3.47
CA TRP A 127 0.07 -1.93 -3.50
C TRP A 127 -1.43 -1.69 -3.50
N VAL A 128 -2.14 -2.58 -4.16
CA VAL A 128 -3.61 -2.68 -4.06
C VAL A 128 -3.96 -4.08 -3.59
N CYS A 129 -4.91 -4.16 -2.65
CA CYS A 129 -5.47 -5.40 -2.13
C CYS A 129 -6.99 -5.37 -2.30
N TRP A 130 -7.61 -6.48 -2.72
CA TRP A 130 -9.05 -6.57 -2.91
C TRP A 130 -9.59 -7.98 -2.69
N ARG A 131 -10.89 -8.08 -2.46
CA ARG A 131 -11.63 -9.35 -2.38
C ARG A 131 -12.82 -9.33 -3.33
#